data_AF-A0A1A8PZ67-F1
#
_entry.id   AF-A0A1A8PZ67-F1
#
_cell.length_a   1.000
_cell.length_b   1.000
_cell.length_c   1.000
_cell.angle_alpha   90.00
_cell.angle_beta   90.00
_cell.angle_gamma   90.00
#
_symmetry.space_group_name_H-M   'P 1'
#
loop_
_entity.id
_entity.type
_entity.pdbx_description
1 polymer ?
#
loop_
_entity_poly.entity_id
_entity_poly.type
_entity_poly.pdbx_seq_one_letter_code
_entity_poly.pdbx_strand_id
1 'polypeptide(L)' 'EHDNLYCKYCYVYGHDWAPTTGLEEGITQITCKNSQTQRLVWNFPLETTFKSTNPFGCE' A
#
# COMPACT_ATOMS: atom_id res chain seq x y z
N GLU A 1 19.83 3.14 -15.29
CA GLU A 1 20.61 2.56 -14.19
C GLU A 1 19.82 2.72 -12.89
N HIS A 2 18.75 1.94 -12.72
CA HIS A 2 17.98 1.87 -11.47
C HIS A 2 17.44 0.45 -11.36
N ASP A 3 18.26 -0.45 -10.83
CA ASP A 3 17.88 -1.86 -10.69
C ASP A 3 17.07 -2.11 -9.43
N ASN A 4 17.13 -1.18 -8.46
CA ASN A 4 16.38 -1.22 -7.21
C ASN A 4 15.17 -0.28 -7.26
N LEU A 5 13.98 -0.82 -7.01
CA LEU A 5 12.72 -0.09 -7.09
C LEU A 5 11.83 -0.37 -5.87
N TYR A 6 11.09 0.65 -5.47
CA TYR A 6 10.06 0.57 -4.44
C TYR A 6 8.87 1.45 -4.84
N CYS A 7 7.68 1.14 -4.34
CA CYS A 7 6.50 1.96 -4.52
C CYS A 7 6.14 2.63 -3.19
N LYS A 8 5.89 3.95 -3.22
CA LYS A 8 5.25 4.65 -2.09
C LYS A 8 3.73 4.55 -2.25
N TYR A 9 3.02 4.29 -1.16
CA TYR A 9 1.57 4.24 -1.12
C TYR A 9 1.02 5.08 0.04
N CYS A 10 -0.21 5.54 -0.11
CA CYS A 10 -0.97 6.27 0.90
C CYS A 10 -2.44 5.90 0.74
N TYR A 11 -3.13 5.62 1.85
CA TYR A 11 -4.55 5.30 1.82
C TYR A 11 -5.40 6.56 1.66
N VAL A 12 -6.40 6.48 0.78
CA VAL A 12 -7.45 7.50 0.63
C VAL A 12 -8.75 6.86 1.06
N TYR A 13 -9.50 7.54 1.93
CA TYR A 13 -10.72 7.04 2.54
C TYR A 13 -11.75 8.17 2.70
N GLY A 14 -13.03 7.80 2.70
CA GLY A 14 -14.13 8.75 2.83
C GLY A 14 -14.21 9.38 4.23
N HIS A 15 -14.95 10.48 4.36
CA HIS A 15 -15.00 11.28 5.60
C HIS A 15 -15.48 10.50 6.85
N ASP A 16 -16.36 9.51 6.67
CA ASP A 16 -16.87 8.69 7.77
C ASP A 16 -15.90 7.57 8.19
N TRP A 17 -14.86 7.31 7.40
CA TRP A 17 -13.84 6.32 7.72
C TRP A 17 -12.71 6.96 8.51
N ALA A 18 -12.33 6.32 9.60
CA ALA A 18 -11.18 6.70 10.40
C ALA A 18 -10.23 5.50 10.57
N PRO A 19 -8.92 5.66 10.31
CA PRO A 19 -7.94 4.61 10.57
C PRO A 19 -7.88 4.32 12.07
N THR A 20 -7.77 3.05 12.42
CA THR A 20 -7.67 2.60 13.83
C THR A 20 -6.33 1.97 14.13
N THR A 21 -5.78 1.19 13.20
CA THR A 21 -4.50 0.49 13.34
C THR A 21 -3.87 0.29 11.97
N GLY A 22 -2.53 0.20 11.92
CA GLY A 22 -1.79 0.00 10.67
C GLY A 22 -1.11 1.29 10.19
N LEU A 23 -0.44 1.21 9.04
CA LEU A 23 0.23 2.36 8.42
C LEU A 23 -0.74 3.11 7.50
N GLU A 24 -0.80 4.45 7.62
CA GLU A 24 -1.60 5.30 6.71
C GLU A 24 -0.87 5.57 5.38
N GLU A 25 0.45 5.69 5.43
CA GLU A 25 1.32 5.74 4.27
C GLU A 25 2.58 4.92 4.50
N GLY A 26 3.19 4.45 3.42
CA GLY A 26 4.39 3.61 3.52
C GLY A 26 5.08 3.40 2.19
N ILE A 27 6.13 2.59 2.22
CA ILE A 27 6.82 2.11 1.03
C ILE A 27 6.78 0.58 1.01
N THR A 28 6.76 0.00 -0.19
CA THR A 28 6.93 -1.44 -0.37
C THR A 28 8.34 -1.88 0.06
N GLN A 29 8.56 -3.20 0.12
CA GLN A 29 9.89 -3.78 0.02
C GLN A 29 10.67 -3.14 -1.16
N ILE A 30 11.98 -2.92 -1.01
CA ILE A 30 12.84 -2.63 -2.15
C ILE A 30 13.05 -3.93 -2.91
N THR A 31 12.72 -3.94 -4.20
CA THR A 31 12.92 -5.09 -5.07
C THR A 31 13.98 -4.80 -6.12
N CYS A 32 14.63 -5.84 -6.61
CA CYS A 32 15.65 -5.74 -7.65
C CYS A 32 15.22 -6.52 -8.89
N LYS A 33 15.57 -5.98 -10.06
CA LYS A 33 15.22 -6.57 -11.35
C LYS A 33 15.87 -7.93 -11.52
N ASN A 34 15.07 -8.97 -11.75
CA ASN A 34 15.62 -10.28 -12.09
C ASN A 34 16.21 -10.24 -13.51
N SER A 35 17.51 -10.54 -13.64
CA SER A 35 18.21 -10.48 -14.93
C SER A 35 17.64 -11.41 -16.00
N GLN A 36 17.05 -12.54 -15.63
CA GLN A 36 16.55 -13.56 -16.56
C GLN A 36 15.11 -13.27 -17.01
N THR A 37 14.25 -12.80 -16.11
CA THR A 37 12.83 -12.59 -16.40
C THR A 37 12.46 -11.13 -16.60
N GLN A 38 13.39 -10.20 -16.30
CA GLN A 38 13.19 -8.75 -16.27
C GLN A 38 11.99 -8.32 -15.40
N ARG A 39 11.54 -9.20 -14.50
CA ARG A 39 10.39 -9.02 -13.62
C ARG A 39 10.83 -8.49 -12.26
N LEU A 40 9.99 -7.63 -11.70
CA LEU A 40 10.09 -7.10 -10.35
C LEU A 40 8.92 -7.65 -9.55
N VAL A 41 9.18 -8.14 -8.34
CA VAL A 41 8.15 -8.71 -7.46
C VAL A 41 8.20 -7.99 -6.13
N TRP A 42 7.06 -7.46 -5.70
CA TRP A 42 6.87 -6.89 -4.38
C TRP A 42 5.94 -7.79 -3.59
N ASN A 43 6.42 -8.29 -2.45
CA ASN A 43 5.54 -8.89 -1.45
C ASN A 43 4.92 -7.74 -0.67
N PHE A 44 3.64 -7.47 -0.91
CA PHE A 44 2.97 -6.24 -0.46
C PHE A 44 1.84 -6.55 0.53
N PRO A 45 2.15 -6.82 1.81
CA PRO A 45 1.13 -6.88 2.84
C PRO A 45 0.68 -5.45 3.14
N LEU A 46 -0.44 -5.05 2.57
CA LEU A 46 -1.19 -3.87 2.99
C LEU A 46 -2.06 -4.26 4.17
N GLU A 47 -1.69 -3.81 5.37
CA GLU A 47 -2.47 -4.03 6.58
C GLU A 47 -2.84 -2.68 7.21
N THR A 48 -4.13 -2.37 7.15
CA THR A 48 -4.73 -1.22 7.82
C THR A 48 -6.16 -1.58 8.20
N THR A 49 -6.60 -1.08 9.35
CA THR A 49 -7.95 -1.27 9.85
C THR A 49 -8.60 0.10 9.93
N PHE A 50 -9.84 0.18 9.47
CA PHE A 50 -10.66 1.39 9.57
C PHE A 50 -11.92 1.11 10.39
N LYS A 51 -12.43 2.16 11.03
CA LYS A 51 -13.77 2.19 11.63
C LYS A 51 -14.62 3.22 10.89
N SER A 52 -15.93 2.99 10.86
CA SER A 52 -16.91 3.90 10.26
C SER A 52 -18.19 3.87 11.09
N THR A 53 -18.90 5.00 11.16
CA THR A 53 -20.20 5.10 11.85
C THR A 53 -21.38 4.83 10.92
N ASN A 54 -21.11 4.81 9.62
CA ASN A 54 -22.03 4.53 8.54
C ASN A 54 -21.32 3.70 7.44
N PRO A 55 -21.39 2.36 7.48
CA PRO A 55 -20.66 1.50 6.55
C PRO A 55 -21.19 1.56 5.10
N PHE A 56 -22.20 2.39 4.82
CA PHE A 56 -22.68 2.65 3.47
C PHE A 56 -21.68 3.53 2.71
N GLY A 57 -20.64 2.87 2.16
CA GLY A 57 -19.89 3.28 0.96
C GLY A 57 -18.96 4.49 1.09
N CYS A 58 -17.68 4.30 0.76
CA CYS A 58 -16.87 5.39 0.23
C CYS A 58 -17.54 5.87 -1.09
N GLU A 59 -18.25 6.99 -1.10
CA GLU A 59 -18.49 7.74 -2.35
C GLU A 59 -17.24 8.48 -2.79
#